data_AF-A0A4R3HTT6-F1
#
_entry.id   AF-A0A4R3HTT6-F1
#
_cell.length_a   1.000
_cell.length_b   1.000
_cell.length_c   1.000
_cell.angle_alpha   90.00
_cell.angle_beta   90.00
_cell.angle_gamma   90.00
#
_symmetry.space_group_name_H-M   'P 1'
#
loop_
_entity.id
_entity.type
_entity.pdbx_description
1 polymer ?
#
loop_
_entity_poly.entity_id
_entity_poly.type
_entity_poly.pdbx_seq_one_letter_code
_entity_poly.pdbx_strand_id
1 'polypeptide(L)'
;MAWSEKPLDKPFILANLADLLSQGLLGSMSRYSHFQIVEWCSNFVDQYDLTPDAELPVTPANAVSIADDVVVQWELYIATQYTLDDLNRFSMNDIVLPKAYFEDWLNQILALPTQH
;
A
#
# COMPACT_ATOMS: atom_id res chain seq x y z
N MET A 1 0.40 -1.26 18.93
CA MET A 1 -1.07 -1.07 18.90
C MET A 1 -1.63 -2.26 18.16
N ALA A 2 -2.68 -2.91 18.64
CA ALA A 2 -3.31 -3.98 17.86
C ALA A 2 -4.12 -3.34 16.74
N TRP A 3 -3.63 -3.39 15.50
CA TRP A 3 -4.41 -2.99 14.34
C TRP A 3 -5.62 -3.92 14.19
N SER A 4 -6.68 -3.40 13.58
CA SER A 4 -7.88 -4.20 13.29
C SER A 4 -7.54 -5.28 12.26
N GLU A 5 -7.97 -6.52 12.49
CA GLU A 5 -7.79 -7.62 11.51
C GLU A 5 -8.84 -7.60 10.40
N LYS A 6 -9.78 -6.65 10.43
CA LYS A 6 -10.85 -6.54 9.43
C LYS A 6 -10.30 -5.98 8.10
N PRO A 7 -10.72 -6.53 6.95
CA PRO A 7 -10.43 -5.95 5.64
C PRO A 7 -10.88 -4.49 5.54
N LEU A 8 -10.20 -3.72 4.70
CA LEU A 8 -10.55 -2.33 4.43
C LEU A 8 -11.79 -2.27 3.53
N ASP A 9 -12.91 -1.82 4.09
CA ASP A 9 -14.15 -1.54 3.34
C ASP A 9 -14.12 -0.11 2.78
N LYS A 10 -13.16 0.14 1.88
CA LYS A 10 -13.00 1.42 1.16
C LYS A 10 -13.26 1.20 -0.33
N PRO A 11 -14.03 2.09 -1.00
CA PRO A 11 -14.22 2.03 -2.44
C PRO A 11 -12.89 2.07 -3.21
N PHE A 12 -12.77 1.26 -4.26
CA PHE A 12 -11.59 1.20 -5.12
C PHE A 12 -11.51 2.43 -6.04
N ILE A 13 -11.03 3.55 -5.50
CA ILE A 13 -10.83 4.83 -6.20
C ILE A 13 -9.44 5.39 -5.90
N LEU A 14 -8.92 6.24 -6.80
CA LEU A 14 -7.57 6.79 -6.70
C LEU A 14 -7.34 7.61 -5.42
N ALA A 15 -8.32 8.41 -5.00
CA ALA A 15 -8.24 9.15 -3.74
C ALA A 15 -8.02 8.24 -2.52
N ASN A 16 -8.64 7.05 -2.49
CA ASN A 16 -8.44 6.09 -1.40
C ASN A 16 -7.07 5.41 -1.48
N LEU A 17 -6.56 5.13 -2.68
CA LEU A 17 -5.19 4.62 -2.83
C LEU A 17 -4.17 5.62 -2.26
N ALA A 18 -4.29 6.91 -2.62
CA ALA A 18 -3.42 7.97 -2.10
C ALA A 18 -3.53 8.11 -0.57
N ASP A 19 -4.75 8.11 -0.02
CA ASP A 19 -4.98 8.14 1.43
C ASP A 19 -4.33 6.95 2.13
N LEU A 20 -4.51 5.74 1.61
CA LEU A 20 -3.95 4.52 2.22
C LEU A 20 -2.42 4.50 2.20
N LEU A 21 -1.80 4.92 1.10
CA LEU A 21 -0.34 5.05 1.03
C LEU A 21 0.17 6.12 2.00
N SER A 22 -0.57 7.23 2.17
CA SER A 22 -0.25 8.25 3.18
C SER A 22 -0.34 7.71 4.61
N GLN A 23 -1.31 6.82 4.88
CA GLN A 23 -1.39 6.12 6.16
C GLN A 23 -0.19 5.17 6.34
N GLY A 24 0.19 4.40 5.32
CA GLY A 24 1.38 3.54 5.34
C GLY A 24 2.67 4.31 5.62
N LEU A 25 2.79 5.55 5.13
CA LEU A 25 3.93 6.42 5.43
C LEU A 25 4.08 6.75 6.93
N LEU A 26 2.96 6.80 7.67
CA LEU A 26 2.96 7.03 9.12
C LEU A 26 3.51 5.82 9.90
N GLY A 27 3.63 4.65 9.27
CA GLY A 27 4.15 3.43 9.88
C GLY A 27 3.34 3.00 11.11
N SER A 28 4.00 2.85 12.25
CA SER A 28 3.34 2.45 13.52
C SER A 28 2.31 3.45 14.06
N MET A 29 2.27 4.68 13.52
CA MET A 29 1.25 5.69 13.84
C MET A 29 0.05 5.64 12.89
N SER A 30 0.08 4.77 11.87
CA SER A 30 -1.00 4.56 10.93
C SER A 30 -2.26 4.02 11.60
N ARG A 31 -3.42 4.40 11.07
CA ARG A 31 -4.72 3.79 11.44
C ARG A 31 -4.87 2.35 10.96
N TYR A 32 -4.11 1.96 9.94
CA TYR A 32 -4.19 0.66 9.27
C TYR A 32 -2.84 -0.03 9.28
N SER A 33 -2.83 -1.35 9.40
CA SER A 33 -1.61 -2.12 9.22
C SER A 33 -1.16 -2.06 7.76
N HIS A 34 0.13 -2.27 7.51
CA HIS A 34 0.63 -2.32 6.13
C HIS A 34 0.04 -3.52 5.38
N PHE A 35 -0.22 -4.63 6.09
CA PHE A 35 -0.92 -5.78 5.53
C PHE A 35 -2.32 -5.43 5.02
N GLN A 36 -3.12 -4.68 5.79
CA GLN A 36 -4.43 -4.21 5.34
C GLN A 36 -4.36 -3.36 4.08
N ILE A 37 -3.35 -2.48 3.99
CA ILE A 37 -3.11 -1.64 2.81
C ILE A 37 -2.77 -2.53 1.60
N VAL A 38 -1.88 -3.51 1.78
CA VAL A 38 -1.49 -4.45 0.72
C VAL A 38 -2.67 -5.28 0.23
N GLU A 39 -3.49 -5.81 1.14
CA GLU A 39 -4.69 -6.58 0.78
C GLU A 39 -5.68 -5.72 -0.01
N TRP A 40 -5.84 -4.45 0.37
CA TRP A 40 -6.66 -3.52 -0.39
C TRP A 40 -6.07 -3.22 -1.77
N CYS A 41 -4.75 -3.03 -1.88
CA CYS A 41 -4.06 -2.83 -3.15
C CYS A 41 -4.22 -4.04 -4.09
N SER A 42 -4.10 -5.27 -3.57
CA SER A 42 -4.34 -6.48 -4.35
C SER A 42 -5.76 -6.52 -4.92
N ASN A 43 -6.77 -6.23 -4.10
CA ASN A 43 -8.15 -6.15 -4.58
C ASN A 43 -8.39 -4.97 -5.54
N PHE A 44 -7.69 -3.86 -5.34
CA PHE A 44 -7.77 -2.69 -6.22
C PHE A 44 -7.29 -3.02 -7.64
N VAL A 45 -6.20 -3.77 -7.79
CA VAL A 45 -5.69 -4.20 -9.11
C VAL A 45 -6.74 -4.99 -9.89
N ASP A 46 -7.49 -5.85 -9.21
CA ASP A 46 -8.51 -6.70 -9.85
C ASP A 46 -9.85 -5.99 -10.11
N GLN A 47 -10.23 -5.05 -9.25
CA GLN A 47 -11.59 -4.48 -9.23
C GLN A 47 -11.69 -3.05 -9.76
N TYR A 48 -10.57 -2.34 -9.90
CA TYR A 48 -10.59 -0.95 -10.34
C TYR A 48 -10.97 -0.81 -11.81
N ASP A 49 -11.94 0.06 -12.10
CA ASP A 49 -12.58 0.22 -13.41
C ASP A 49 -11.81 1.13 -14.39
N LEU A 50 -10.56 1.47 -14.05
CA LEU A 50 -9.69 2.39 -14.80
C LEU A 50 -10.30 3.79 -15.01
N THR A 51 -11.24 4.22 -14.15
CA THR A 51 -11.84 5.54 -14.26
C THR A 51 -10.84 6.64 -13.86
N PRO A 52 -10.51 7.60 -14.73
CA PRO A 52 -9.60 8.69 -14.41
C PRO A 52 -10.18 9.57 -13.29
N ASP A 53 -9.30 10.02 -12.41
CA ASP A 53 -9.61 10.97 -11.34
C ASP A 53 -9.15 12.36 -11.78
N ALA A 54 -10.02 13.36 -11.63
CA ALA A 54 -9.72 14.74 -12.01
C ALA A 54 -8.82 15.46 -10.99
N GLU A 55 -8.74 14.93 -9.76
CA GLU A 55 -7.99 15.53 -8.65
C GLU A 55 -6.56 15.01 -8.55
N LEU A 56 -6.30 13.82 -9.09
CA LEU A 56 -4.98 13.18 -9.05
C LEU A 56 -4.33 13.16 -10.43
N PRO A 57 -3.05 13.55 -10.57
CA PRO A 57 -2.37 13.61 -11.85
C PRO A 57 -1.98 12.22 -12.41
N VAL A 58 -2.10 11.17 -11.60
CA VAL A 58 -1.75 9.80 -11.98
C VAL A 58 -2.75 9.21 -12.98
N THR A 59 -2.25 8.50 -13.99
CA THR A 59 -3.13 7.75 -14.89
C THR A 59 -3.68 6.51 -14.18
N PRO A 60 -4.91 6.06 -14.51
CA PRO A 60 -5.47 4.84 -13.94
C PRO A 60 -4.56 3.61 -14.08
N ALA A 61 -3.91 3.47 -15.24
CA ALA A 61 -2.96 2.38 -15.49
C ALA A 61 -1.73 2.46 -14.57
N ASN A 62 -1.18 3.66 -14.35
CA ASN A 62 -0.06 3.84 -13.42
C ASN A 62 -0.49 3.56 -11.98
N ALA A 63 -1.70 3.95 -11.59
CA ALA A 63 -2.21 3.67 -10.26
C ALA A 63 -2.36 2.16 -9.98
N VAL A 64 -2.85 1.39 -10.97
CA VAL A 64 -2.87 -0.07 -10.90
C VAL A 64 -1.44 -0.61 -10.79
N SER A 65 -0.51 -0.11 -11.60
CA SER A 65 0.89 -0.52 -11.52
C SER A 65 1.53 -0.22 -10.16
N ILE A 66 1.17 0.88 -9.51
CA ILE A 66 1.64 1.22 -8.17
C ILE A 66 1.03 0.28 -7.13
N ALA A 67 -0.26 0.00 -7.22
CA ALA A 67 -0.93 -0.95 -6.32
C ALA A 67 -0.35 -2.37 -6.45
N ASP A 68 -0.02 -2.79 -7.67
CA ASP A 68 0.67 -4.07 -7.92
C ASP A 68 2.08 -4.07 -7.34
N ASP A 69 2.86 -3.00 -7.54
CA ASP A 69 4.20 -2.88 -6.96
C ASP A 69 4.16 -2.91 -5.42
N VAL A 70 3.14 -2.34 -4.78
CA VAL A 70 2.94 -2.45 -3.31
C VAL A 70 2.85 -3.92 -2.87
N VAL A 71 2.09 -4.74 -3.60
CA VAL A 71 1.94 -6.17 -3.32
C VAL A 71 3.27 -6.90 -3.54
N VAL A 72 3.94 -6.63 -4.67
CA VAL A 72 5.23 -7.25 -5.01
C VAL A 72 6.31 -6.89 -3.97
N GLN A 73 6.45 -5.62 -3.60
CA GLN A 73 7.44 -5.20 -2.59
C GLN A 73 7.14 -5.80 -1.22
N TRP A 74 5.86 -5.97 -0.87
CA TRP A 74 5.47 -6.67 0.36
C TRP A 74 5.94 -8.12 0.37
N GLU A 75 5.64 -8.87 -0.69
CA GLU A 75 6.06 -10.27 -0.82
C GLU A 75 7.58 -10.42 -0.83
N LEU A 76 8.29 -9.55 -1.56
CA LEU A 76 9.75 -9.52 -1.59
C LEU A 76 10.35 -9.21 -0.22
N TYR A 77 9.77 -8.23 0.51
CA TYR A 77 10.24 -7.89 1.84
C TYR A 77 10.06 -9.06 2.81
N ILE A 78 8.90 -9.71 2.77
CA ILE A 78 8.65 -10.90 3.59
C ILE A 78 9.64 -12.03 3.26
N ALA A 79 9.78 -12.35 1.97
CA ALA A 79 10.63 -13.45 1.53
C ALA A 79 12.13 -13.21 1.82
N THR A 80 12.56 -11.95 1.91
CA THR A 80 13.97 -11.60 2.18
C THR A 80 14.29 -11.41 3.66
N GLN A 81 13.34 -10.93 4.47
CA GLN A 81 13.58 -10.57 5.87
C GLN A 81 13.08 -11.61 6.88
N TYR A 82 12.13 -12.47 6.49
CA TYR A 82 11.49 -13.40 7.41
C TYR A 82 11.66 -14.84 6.93
N THR A 83 11.95 -15.73 7.88
CA THR A 83 11.90 -17.17 7.61
C THR A 83 10.49 -17.70 7.80
N LEU A 84 10.22 -18.91 7.30
CA LEU A 84 8.93 -19.59 7.53
C LEU A 84 8.62 -19.79 9.04
N ASP A 85 9.65 -19.90 9.89
CA ASP A 85 9.46 -20.04 11.34
C ASP A 85 9.02 -18.71 11.98
N ASP A 86 9.56 -17.59 11.49
CA ASP A 86 9.17 -16.25 11.93
C ASP A 86 7.72 -15.94 11.53
N LEU A 87 7.32 -16.31 10.30
CA LEU A 87 5.95 -16.12 9.83
C LEU A 87 4.90 -16.93 10.58
N ASN A 88 5.29 -18.04 11.24
CA ASN A 88 4.41 -18.78 12.15
C ASN A 88 4.29 -18.14 13.53
N ARG A 89 5.20 -17.22 13.89
CA ARG A 89 5.26 -16.57 15.21
C ARG A 89 4.68 -15.16 15.22
N PHE A 90 4.78 -14.44 14.11
CA PHE A 90 4.31 -13.06 13.99
C PHE A 90 2.99 -12.98 13.20
N SER A 91 2.11 -12.06 13.62
CA SER A 91 0.97 -11.71 12.78
C SER A 91 1.46 -10.86 11.61
N MET A 92 0.94 -11.10 10.40
CA MET A 92 1.28 -10.29 9.22
C MET A 92 0.96 -8.80 9.45
N ASN A 93 0.00 -8.51 10.34
CA ASN A 93 -0.35 -7.15 10.73
C ASN A 93 0.78 -6.42 11.47
N ASP A 94 1.73 -7.12 12.08
CA ASP A 94 2.84 -6.50 12.84
C ASP A 94 4.01 -6.08 11.94
N ILE A 95 4.01 -6.50 10.67
CA ILE A 95 5.08 -6.22 9.71
C ILE A 95 4.89 -4.82 9.13
N VAL A 96 5.97 -4.03 9.16
CA VAL A 96 5.99 -2.64 8.68
C VAL A 96 7.03 -2.52 7.58
N LEU A 97 6.55 -2.28 6.36
CA LEU A 97 7.40 -1.93 5.23
C LEU A 97 8.18 -0.61 5.43
N PRO A 98 9.37 -0.49 4.82
CA PRO A 98 10.13 0.76 4.79
C PRO A 98 9.31 1.95 4.26
N LYS A 99 9.39 3.07 4.97
CA LYS A 99 8.70 4.33 4.62
C LYS A 99 9.08 4.88 3.25
N ALA A 100 10.32 4.64 2.82
CA ALA A 100 10.82 5.08 1.52
C ALA A 100 9.95 4.57 0.36
N TYR A 101 9.43 3.33 0.45
CA TYR A 101 8.52 2.80 -0.58
C TYR A 101 7.24 3.62 -0.67
N PHE A 102 6.62 3.96 0.46
CA PHE A 102 5.41 4.78 0.49
C PHE A 102 5.64 6.21 0.01
N GLU A 103 6.78 6.80 0.37
CA GLU A 103 7.21 8.09 -0.17
C GLU A 103 7.32 8.05 -1.70
N ASP A 104 7.98 7.04 -2.26
CA ASP A 104 8.16 6.90 -3.71
C ASP A 104 6.83 6.68 -4.43
N TRP A 105 5.94 5.85 -3.91
CA TRP A 105 4.60 5.64 -4.49
C TRP A 105 3.74 6.91 -4.42
N LEU A 106 3.76 7.63 -3.30
CA LEU A 106 3.03 8.89 -3.15
C LEU A 106 3.56 9.97 -4.09
N ASN A 107 4.88 10.05 -4.26
CA ASN A 107 5.51 10.97 -5.20
C ASN A 107 5.05 10.70 -6.63
N GLN A 108 4.91 9.43 -7.03
CA GLN A 108 4.38 9.05 -8.33
C GLN A 108 2.89 9.41 -8.49
N ILE A 109 2.07 9.16 -7.46
CA ILE A 109 0.63 9.49 -7.50
C ILE A 109 0.39 11.00 -7.59
N LEU A 110 1.15 11.77 -6.83
CA LEU A 110 0.99 13.22 -6.71
C LEU A 110 1.84 13.99 -7.74
N ALA A 111 2.61 13.29 -8.58
CA ALA A 111 3.59 13.86 -9.50
C ALA A 111 4.54 14.87 -8.82
N LEU A 112 4.92 14.59 -7.57
CA LEU A 112 5.85 15.45 -6.82
C LEU A 112 7.27 15.28 -7.38
N PRO A 113 8.08 16.35 -7.42
CA PRO A 113 9.47 16.22 -7.80
C PRO A 113 10.19 15.35 -6.77
N THR A 114 10.64 14.16 -7.19
CA THR A 114 11.52 13.32 -6.40
C THR A 114 12.82 14.07 -6.14
N GLN A 115 13.01 14.55 -4.91
CA GLN A 115 14.28 15.16 -4.50
C GLN A 115 15.31 14.03 -4.34
N HIS A 116 16.13 13.86 -5.38
CA HIS A 116 17.31 13.01 -5.40
C HIS A 116 18.42 13.54 -4.48
#